data_AF-A0ABD2PS73-F1
#
_entry.id   AF-A0ABD2PS73-F1
#
_cell.length_a   1.000
_cell.length_b   1.000
_cell.length_c   1.000
_cell.angle_alpha   90.00
_cell.angle_beta   90.00
_cell.angle_gamma   90.00
#
_symmetry.space_group_name_H-M   'P 1'
#
loop_
_entity.id
_entity.type
_entity.pdbx_description
1 polymer ?
#
loop_
_entity_poly.entity_id
_entity_poly.type
_entity_poly.pdbx_seq_one_letter_code
_entity_poly.pdbx_strand_id
1 'polypeptide(L)'
;RFEWEADDPEIVADVLFAVANVISFARTTYLMPAFEALGPLQISFTRMLFDIVRFMVLYVLVLFAFMVGLHNLYWYYGRPIPAYNEKHQVVNTTSTQMFGGLQQTLYSLFWSMFSQISVKDMPLKLPLNVTNRNMSEYYIDSDRKPTNVVDNVGMILLAVYHGIIIIVLVNMLIAMMSHSFETIQVSLCQLALLGLALSSKQISDYSK
;
A
#
# COMPACT_ATOMS: atom_id res chain seq x y z
N ARG A 1 8.51 17.95 -26.46
CA ARG A 1 8.53 17.22 -25.18
C ARG A 1 7.25 16.43 -24.92
N PHE A 2 6.05 16.97 -25.18
CA PHE A 2 4.79 16.20 -25.06
C PHE A 2 4.43 15.35 -26.30
N GLU A 3 5.24 15.38 -27.36
CA GLU A 3 5.04 14.62 -28.61
C GLU A 3 6.14 13.57 -28.82
N TRP A 4 7.00 13.34 -27.82
CA TRP A 4 8.05 12.33 -27.90
C TRP A 4 7.49 10.94 -27.61
N GLU A 5 8.07 9.93 -28.25
CA GLU A 5 7.74 8.54 -27.94
C GLU A 5 8.09 8.26 -26.47
N ALA A 6 7.28 7.42 -25.81
CA ALA A 6 7.42 7.14 -24.38
C ALA A 6 8.79 6.52 -24.02
N ASP A 7 9.48 5.94 -25.00
CA ASP A 7 10.77 5.26 -24.86
C ASP A 7 11.98 6.15 -25.24
N ASP A 8 11.77 7.47 -25.41
CA ASP A 8 12.86 8.41 -25.73
C ASP A 8 13.93 8.40 -24.62
N PRO A 9 15.22 8.14 -24.96
CA PRO A 9 16.31 8.10 -23.98
C PRO A 9 16.45 9.36 -23.14
N GLU A 10 16.03 10.53 -23.63
CA GLU A 10 16.06 11.78 -22.87
C GLU A 10 15.10 11.73 -21.67
N ILE A 11 13.88 11.21 -21.85
CA ILE A 11 12.89 11.08 -20.77
C ILE A 11 13.40 10.11 -19.71
N VAL A 12 13.99 8.99 -20.14
CA VAL A 12 14.59 8.00 -19.23
C VAL A 12 15.74 8.63 -18.43
N ALA A 13 16.58 9.46 -19.08
CA ALA A 13 17.68 10.15 -18.41
C ALA A 13 17.18 11.13 -17.33
N ASP A 14 16.13 11.91 -17.60
CA ASP A 14 15.53 12.81 -16.59
C ASP A 14 14.98 12.05 -15.38
N VAL A 15 14.25 10.95 -15.63
CA VAL A 15 13.66 10.12 -14.57
C VAL A 15 14.76 9.51 -13.71
N LEU A 16 15.80 8.95 -14.34
CA LEU A 16 16.95 8.38 -13.63
C LEU A 16 17.72 9.46 -12.85
N PHE A 17 17.87 10.67 -13.40
CA PHE A 17 18.51 11.80 -12.71
C PHE A 17 17.73 12.21 -11.46
N ALA A 18 16.39 12.30 -11.54
CA ALA A 18 15.54 12.59 -10.40
C ALA A 18 15.66 11.51 -9.31
N VAL A 19 15.62 10.23 -9.69
CA VAL A 19 15.80 9.11 -8.76
C VAL A 19 17.20 9.13 -8.12
N ALA A 20 18.24 9.42 -8.92
CA ALA A 20 19.62 9.50 -8.43
C ALA A 20 19.80 10.61 -7.39
N ASN A 21 19.12 11.75 -7.55
CA ASN A 21 19.14 12.82 -6.55
C ASN A 21 18.54 12.36 -5.21
N VAL A 22 17.40 11.66 -5.23
CA VAL A 22 16.78 11.11 -4.01
C VAL A 22 17.71 10.10 -3.34
N ILE A 23 18.30 9.18 -4.11
CA ILE A 23 19.25 8.17 -3.59
C ILE A 23 20.50 8.86 -3.02
N SER A 24 20.97 9.93 -3.65
CA SER A 24 22.13 10.70 -3.17
C SER A 24 21.87 11.33 -1.79
N PHE A 25 20.66 11.86 -1.56
CA PHE A 25 20.27 12.34 -0.22
C PHE A 25 20.06 11.21 0.78
N ALA A 26 19.51 10.06 0.36
CA ALA A 26 19.38 8.88 1.22
C ALA A 26 20.75 8.35 1.70
N ARG A 27 21.82 8.54 0.91
CA ARG A 27 23.19 8.20 1.30
C ARG A 27 23.70 9.02 2.49
N THR A 28 23.14 10.21 2.75
CA THR A 28 23.48 11.03 3.92
C THR A 28 23.15 10.32 5.24
N THR A 29 22.21 9.37 5.24
CA THR A 29 21.92 8.47 6.38
C THR A 29 23.17 7.70 6.83
N TYR A 30 24.17 7.47 5.98
CA TYR A 30 25.45 6.86 6.39
C TYR A 30 26.34 7.77 7.25
N LEU A 31 26.03 9.07 7.35
CA LEU A 31 26.73 10.01 8.24
C LEU A 31 26.12 10.05 9.65
N MET A 32 24.91 9.53 9.86
CA MET A 32 24.31 9.44 11.21
C MET A 32 25.16 8.67 12.25
N PRO A 33 25.97 7.64 11.93
CA PRO A 33 26.80 6.98 12.93
C PRO A 33 27.94 7.86 13.45
N ALA A 34 28.28 8.95 12.75
CA ALA A 34 29.37 9.84 13.15
C ALA A 34 29.03 10.71 14.36
N PHE A 35 27.75 10.81 14.74
CA PHE A 35 27.31 11.53 15.93
C PHE A 35 27.09 10.55 17.09
N GLU A 36 27.71 10.81 18.25
CA GLU A 36 27.65 9.95 19.45
C GLU A 36 26.21 9.63 19.89
N ALA A 37 25.27 10.57 19.69
CA ALA A 37 23.87 10.38 20.04
C ALA A 37 23.03 9.60 18.99
N LEU A 38 23.45 9.58 17.71
CA LEU A 38 22.65 9.03 16.61
C LEU A 38 23.08 7.63 16.17
N GLY A 39 24.31 7.20 16.50
CA GLY A 39 24.78 5.84 16.20
C GLY A 39 23.88 4.72 16.74
N PRO A 40 23.52 4.72 18.04
CA PRO A 40 22.61 3.71 18.60
C PRO A 40 21.20 3.74 17.96
N LEU A 41 20.73 4.93 17.59
CA LEU A 41 19.43 5.12 16.96
C LEU A 41 19.37 4.55 15.54
N GLN A 42 20.45 4.67 14.77
CA GLN A 42 20.52 4.11 13.43
C GLN A 42 20.50 2.57 13.44
N ILE A 43 21.20 1.96 14.40
CA ILE A 43 21.24 0.50 14.54
C ILE A 43 19.85 -0.06 14.87
N SER A 44 19.11 0.59 15.77
CA SER A 44 17.73 0.18 16.07
C SER A 44 16.80 0.42 14.88
N PHE A 45 16.95 1.55 14.17
CA PHE A 45 16.19 1.84 12.95
C PHE A 45 16.39 0.79 11.85
N THR A 46 17.63 0.39 11.58
CA THR A 46 17.91 -0.65 10.57
C THR A 46 17.33 -2.01 10.97
N ARG A 47 17.40 -2.40 12.24
CA ARG A 47 16.77 -3.64 12.72
C ARG A 47 15.25 -3.63 12.55
N MET A 48 14.60 -2.53 12.93
CA MET A 48 13.16 -2.35 12.73
C MET A 48 12.79 -2.43 11.23
N LEU A 49 13.60 -1.84 10.36
CA LEU A 49 13.36 -1.88 8.91
C LEU A 49 13.42 -3.30 8.34
N PHE A 50 14.33 -4.15 8.84
CA PHE A 50 14.36 -5.57 8.46
C PHE A 50 13.13 -6.33 8.93
N ASP A 51 12.63 -6.05 10.13
CA ASP A 51 11.38 -6.64 10.63
C ASP A 51 10.20 -6.24 9.73
N ILE A 52 10.10 -4.95 9.38
CA ILE A 52 9.11 -4.41 8.43
C ILE A 52 9.14 -5.16 7.10
N VAL A 53 10.32 -5.33 6.50
CA VAL A 53 10.48 -6.01 5.21
C VAL A 53 9.97 -7.44 5.26
N ARG A 54 10.20 -8.16 6.37
CA ARG A 54 9.69 -9.53 6.56
C ARG A 54 8.15 -9.58 6.55
N PHE A 55 7.49 -8.63 7.21
CA PHE A 55 6.02 -8.53 7.17
C PHE A 55 5.50 -8.05 5.82
N MET A 56 6.26 -7.21 5.11
CA MET A 56 5.89 -6.70 3.79
C MET A 56 5.75 -7.83 2.76
N VAL A 57 6.50 -8.92 2.88
CA VAL A 57 6.33 -10.12 2.04
C VAL A 57 4.94 -10.71 2.18
N LEU A 58 4.39 -10.80 3.40
CA LEU A 58 3.04 -11.30 3.64
C LEU A 58 1.98 -10.38 3.04
N TYR A 59 2.18 -9.05 3.14
CA TYR A 59 1.32 -8.07 2.48
C TYR A 59 1.30 -8.25 0.96
N VAL A 60 2.47 -8.38 0.32
CA VAL A 60 2.58 -8.56 -1.14
C VAL A 60 1.89 -9.85 -1.59
N LEU A 61 1.98 -10.94 -0.82
CA LEU A 61 1.27 -12.19 -1.12
C LEU A 61 -0.26 -12.01 -1.10
N VAL A 62 -0.79 -11.33 -0.08
CA VAL A 62 -2.22 -10.99 -0.01
C VAL A 62 -2.63 -10.10 -1.18
N LEU A 63 -1.83 -9.06 -1.48
CA LEU A 63 -2.08 -8.15 -2.60
C LEU A 63 -2.21 -8.92 -3.92
N PHE A 64 -1.28 -9.83 -4.23
CA PHE A 64 -1.34 -10.63 -5.45
C PHE A 64 -2.54 -11.59 -5.49
N ALA A 65 -2.88 -12.23 -4.36
CA ALA A 65 -4.04 -13.12 -4.29
C ALA A 65 -5.36 -12.37 -4.60
N PHE A 66 -5.54 -11.19 -4.01
CA PHE A 66 -6.71 -10.35 -4.28
C PHE A 66 -6.67 -9.69 -5.66
N MET A 67 -5.48 -9.35 -6.18
CA MET A 67 -5.31 -8.84 -7.55
C MET A 67 -5.81 -9.85 -8.57
N VAL A 68 -5.36 -11.11 -8.49
CA VAL A 68 -5.82 -12.16 -9.41
C VAL A 68 -7.30 -12.47 -9.20
N GLY A 69 -7.78 -12.50 -7.95
CA GLY A 69 -9.19 -12.74 -7.63
C GLY A 69 -10.13 -11.69 -8.22
N LEU A 70 -9.83 -10.39 -8.02
CA LEU A 70 -10.60 -9.29 -8.60
C LEU A 70 -10.42 -9.20 -10.12
N HIS A 71 -9.21 -9.42 -10.63
CA HIS A 71 -8.99 -9.43 -12.07
C HIS A 71 -9.83 -10.52 -12.75
N ASN A 72 -9.88 -11.74 -12.21
CA ASN A 72 -10.72 -12.80 -12.75
C ASN A 72 -12.22 -12.50 -12.63
N LEU A 73 -12.66 -11.89 -11.52
CA LEU A 73 -14.06 -11.49 -11.32
C LEU A 73 -14.49 -10.44 -12.35
N TYR A 74 -13.65 -9.43 -12.59
CA TYR A 74 -13.96 -8.32 -13.50
C TYR A 74 -13.55 -8.56 -14.96
N TRP A 75 -12.73 -9.57 -15.26
CA TRP A 75 -12.27 -9.88 -16.63
C TRP A 75 -13.43 -10.11 -17.60
N TYR A 76 -14.46 -10.82 -17.13
CA TYR A 76 -15.63 -11.13 -17.96
C TYR A 76 -16.59 -9.92 -18.11
N TYR A 77 -16.76 -9.13 -17.04
CA TYR A 77 -17.72 -8.01 -17.00
C TYR A 77 -17.12 -6.66 -17.40
N GLY A 78 -15.80 -6.55 -17.51
CA GLY A 78 -15.05 -5.35 -17.86
C GLY A 78 -14.80 -5.17 -19.36
N ARG A 79 -15.40 -6.00 -20.23
CA ARG A 79 -15.22 -5.86 -21.68
C ARG A 79 -15.68 -4.46 -22.11
N PRO A 80 -14.87 -3.73 -22.90
CA PRO A 80 -15.24 -2.40 -23.38
C PRO A 80 -16.47 -2.54 -24.26
N ILE A 81 -17.56 -1.91 -23.85
CA ILE A 81 -18.75 -1.75 -24.69
C ILE A 81 -18.53 -0.43 -25.45
N PRO A 82 -18.71 -0.41 -26.79
CA PRO A 82 -18.58 0.84 -27.53
C PRO A 82 -19.64 1.83 -27.02
N ALA A 83 -19.20 2.94 -26.45
CA ALA A 83 -20.05 4.08 -26.14
C ALA A 83 -19.79 5.19 -27.16
N TYR A 84 -20.84 5.94 -27.49
CA TYR A 84 -20.72 7.10 -28.37
C TYR A 84 -20.58 8.35 -27.50
N ASN A 85 -19.51 9.11 -27.73
CA ASN A 85 -19.35 10.44 -27.12
C ASN A 85 -20.31 11.45 -27.81
N GLU A 86 -20.48 12.64 -27.25
CA GLU A 86 -21.31 13.73 -27.81
C GLU A 86 -20.96 14.08 -29.27
N LYS A 87 -19.73 13.73 -29.69
CA LYS A 87 -19.20 13.90 -31.05
C LYS A 87 -19.39 12.68 -31.97
N HIS A 88 -20.21 11.69 -31.60
CA HIS A 88 -20.43 10.42 -32.33
C HIS A 88 -19.15 9.59 -32.57
N GLN A 89 -18.11 9.82 -31.77
CA GLN A 89 -16.88 9.02 -31.81
C GLN A 89 -17.06 7.79 -30.92
N VAL A 90 -16.62 6.63 -31.42
CA VAL A 90 -16.57 5.39 -30.63
C VAL A 90 -15.50 5.57 -29.57
N VAL A 91 -15.94 5.69 -28.32
CA VAL A 91 -15.06 5.67 -27.15
C VAL A 91 -15.26 4.32 -26.49
N ASN A 92 -14.16 3.57 -26.35
CA ASN A 92 -14.16 2.33 -25.61
C ASN A 92 -14.30 2.67 -24.11
N THR A 93 -15.52 2.72 -23.61
CA THR A 93 -15.77 2.89 -22.18
C THR A 93 -15.77 1.52 -21.52
N THR A 94 -14.72 1.21 -20.78
CA THR A 94 -14.67 0.06 -19.87
C THR A 94 -15.62 0.31 -18.69
N SER A 95 -16.50 -0.65 -18.39
CA SER A 95 -17.49 -0.49 -17.30
C SER A 95 -16.87 -0.31 -15.90
N THR A 96 -15.60 -0.66 -15.71
CA THR A 96 -14.78 -0.18 -14.57
C THR A 96 -13.38 0.21 -15.06
N GLN A 97 -12.99 1.48 -14.90
CA GLN A 97 -11.63 1.93 -15.24
C GLN A 97 -10.57 1.33 -14.30
N MET A 98 -10.95 0.91 -13.10
CA MET A 98 -10.05 0.43 -12.06
C MET A 98 -9.65 -1.04 -12.17
N PHE A 99 -10.41 -1.89 -12.88
CA PHE A 99 -10.19 -3.36 -12.92
C PHE A 99 -10.08 -3.95 -14.34
N GLY A 100 -10.05 -3.11 -15.38
CA GLY A 100 -10.00 -3.53 -16.78
C GLY A 100 -8.70 -4.22 -17.21
N GLY A 101 -7.62 -4.09 -16.44
CA GLY A 101 -6.37 -4.78 -16.68
C GLY A 101 -5.60 -5.06 -15.39
N LEU A 102 -4.66 -6.01 -15.46
CA LEU A 102 -3.95 -6.54 -14.28
C LEU A 102 -3.14 -5.46 -13.57
N GLN A 103 -2.47 -4.58 -14.32
CA GLN A 103 -1.70 -3.46 -13.77
C GLN A 103 -2.60 -2.40 -13.12
N GLN A 104 -3.76 -2.11 -13.73
CA GLN A 104 -4.73 -1.16 -13.17
C GLN A 104 -5.32 -1.69 -11.86
N THR A 105 -5.66 -2.98 -11.82
CA THR A 105 -6.13 -3.67 -10.60
C THR A 105 -5.08 -3.60 -9.48
N LEU A 106 -3.80 -3.84 -9.81
CA LEU A 106 -2.70 -3.73 -8.85
C LEU A 106 -2.54 -2.31 -8.32
N TYR A 107 -2.55 -1.30 -9.19
CA TYR A 107 -2.47 0.10 -8.79
C TYR A 107 -3.64 0.50 -7.88
N SER A 108 -4.86 0.13 -8.28
CA SER A 108 -6.08 0.37 -7.52
C SER A 108 -6.03 -0.26 -6.12
N LEU A 109 -5.65 -1.54 -6.03
CA LEU A 109 -5.48 -2.23 -4.75
C LEU A 109 -4.37 -1.63 -3.89
N PHE A 110 -3.24 -1.27 -4.48
CA PHE A 110 -2.14 -0.63 -3.78
C PHE A 110 -2.56 0.70 -3.14
N TRP A 111 -3.21 1.58 -3.91
CA TRP A 111 -3.67 2.88 -3.38
C TRP A 111 -4.85 2.78 -2.43
N SER A 112 -5.65 1.71 -2.52
CA SER A 112 -6.73 1.46 -1.56
C SER A 112 -6.22 1.21 -0.13
N MET A 113 -4.98 0.74 0.05
CA MET A 113 -4.32 0.65 1.37
C MET A 113 -4.33 1.98 2.13
N PHE A 114 -4.14 3.10 1.42
CA PHE A 114 -4.11 4.44 1.99
C PHE A 114 -5.49 5.10 2.05
N SER A 115 -6.56 4.33 1.82
CA SER A 115 -7.94 4.83 1.71
C SER A 115 -8.11 5.94 0.65
N GLN A 116 -7.22 6.02 -0.34
CA GLN A 116 -7.26 7.04 -1.40
C GLN A 116 -8.13 6.63 -2.61
N ILE A 117 -8.88 5.54 -2.51
CA ILE A 117 -9.73 5.08 -3.62
C ILE A 117 -11.08 5.80 -3.61
N SER A 118 -11.44 6.44 -4.72
CA SER A 118 -12.79 6.99 -4.90
C SER A 118 -13.79 5.85 -5.03
N VAL A 119 -14.55 5.59 -3.97
CA VAL A 119 -15.68 4.62 -3.95
C VAL A 119 -16.67 4.86 -5.09
N LYS A 120 -16.71 6.09 -5.62
CA LYS A 120 -17.54 6.53 -6.75
C LYS A 120 -17.18 5.89 -8.10
N ASP A 121 -16.01 5.27 -8.23
CA ASP A 121 -15.55 4.62 -9.47
C ASP A 121 -15.59 3.09 -9.42
N MET A 122 -16.02 2.53 -8.28
CA MET A 122 -16.23 1.10 -8.07
C MET A 122 -17.47 0.53 -8.78
N PRO A 123 -18.65 1.19 -8.80
CA PRO A 123 -19.83 0.61 -9.44
C PRO A 123 -19.65 0.57 -10.97
N LEU A 124 -20.07 -0.53 -11.59
CA LEU A 124 -20.11 -0.70 -13.04
C LEU A 124 -20.85 0.48 -13.69
N LYS A 125 -20.13 1.34 -14.40
CA LYS A 125 -20.72 2.41 -15.22
C LYS A 125 -21.20 1.74 -16.52
N LEU A 126 -22.51 1.53 -16.64
CA LEU A 126 -23.10 1.13 -17.93
C LEU A 126 -22.98 2.31 -18.91
N PRO A 127 -22.69 2.07 -20.20
CA PRO A 127 -22.78 3.12 -21.21
C PRO A 127 -24.23 3.59 -21.31
N LEU A 128 -24.48 4.84 -20.96
CA LEU A 128 -25.74 5.50 -21.23
C LEU A 128 -25.88 5.66 -22.74
N ASN A 129 -26.96 5.15 -23.31
CA ASN A 129 -27.37 5.51 -24.67
C ASN A 129 -27.91 6.94 -24.57
N VAL A 130 -27.07 7.94 -24.86
CA VAL A 130 -27.43 9.37 -24.75
C VAL A 130 -28.34 9.74 -25.92
N THR A 131 -29.62 9.42 -25.78
CA THR A 131 -30.69 9.97 -26.63
C THR A 131 -31.79 10.57 -25.76
N ASN A 132 -31.42 11.52 -24.90
CA ASN A 132 -32.10 12.80 -24.79
C ASN A 132 -31.50 13.62 -23.66
N ARG A 133 -31.26 14.89 -23.95
CA ARG A 133 -30.98 15.91 -22.94
C ARG A 133 -32.19 15.94 -22.01
N ASN A 134 -31.98 15.59 -20.75
CA ASN A 134 -32.49 16.25 -19.57
C ASN A 134 -31.79 15.62 -18.38
N MET A 135 -31.17 16.47 -17.57
CA MET A 135 -30.65 16.16 -16.25
C MET A 135 -31.69 15.34 -15.46
N SER A 136 -31.52 14.03 -15.44
CA SER A 136 -32.24 13.11 -14.58
C SER A 136 -31.27 11.98 -14.29
N GLU A 137 -30.49 12.21 -13.24
CA GLU A 137 -30.36 11.26 -12.15
C GLU A 137 -30.04 9.82 -12.57
N TYR A 138 -28.74 9.54 -12.59
CA TYR A 138 -28.14 8.49 -11.77
C TYR A 138 -29.18 7.55 -11.14
N TYR A 139 -29.46 6.41 -11.78
CA TYR A 139 -30.08 5.15 -11.31
C TYR A 139 -30.82 4.52 -12.50
N ILE A 140 -30.10 3.81 -13.37
CA ILE A 140 -30.75 3.00 -14.43
C ILE A 140 -31.24 1.70 -13.79
N ASP A 141 -32.55 1.68 -13.57
CA ASP A 141 -33.50 0.56 -13.72
C ASP A 141 -33.13 -0.79 -13.09
N SER A 142 -33.91 -1.12 -12.06
CA SER A 142 -33.67 -2.11 -11.01
C SER A 142 -34.26 -3.48 -11.28
N ASP A 143 -34.58 -3.86 -12.52
CA ASP A 143 -35.39 -5.06 -12.72
C ASP A 143 -34.63 -6.30 -13.22
N ARG A 144 -33.59 -6.20 -14.06
CA ARG A 144 -32.86 -7.41 -14.56
C ARG A 144 -31.41 -7.16 -14.98
N LYS A 145 -30.51 -6.90 -14.04
CA LYS A 145 -29.07 -6.86 -14.33
C LYS A 145 -28.30 -7.95 -13.58
N PRO A 146 -27.72 -8.95 -14.28
CA PRO A 146 -26.85 -9.96 -13.64
C PRO A 146 -25.57 -9.36 -13.03
N THR A 147 -25.31 -8.07 -13.24
CA THR A 147 -24.14 -7.34 -12.73
C THR A 147 -24.24 -6.95 -11.26
N ASN A 148 -25.45 -6.89 -10.68
CA ASN A 148 -25.61 -6.53 -9.26
C ASN A 148 -24.93 -7.56 -8.33
N VAL A 149 -24.98 -8.85 -8.69
CA VAL A 149 -24.28 -9.90 -7.93
C VAL A 149 -22.76 -9.69 -7.98
N VAL A 150 -22.22 -9.31 -9.15
CA VAL A 150 -20.79 -9.07 -9.35
C VAL A 150 -20.34 -7.84 -8.58
N ASP A 151 -21.10 -6.75 -8.63
CA ASP A 151 -20.83 -5.53 -7.88
C ASP A 151 -20.84 -5.77 -6.38
N ASN A 152 -21.82 -6.51 -5.87
CA ASN A 152 -21.91 -6.87 -4.45
C ASN A 152 -20.74 -7.76 -4.02
N VAL A 153 -20.39 -8.77 -4.82
CA VAL A 153 -19.23 -9.63 -4.55
C VAL A 153 -17.94 -8.82 -4.57
N GLY A 154 -17.76 -7.91 -5.53
CA GLY A 154 -16.60 -7.02 -5.61
C GLY A 154 -16.47 -6.09 -4.41
N MET A 155 -17.58 -5.50 -3.95
CA MET A 155 -17.62 -4.67 -2.73
C MET A 155 -17.25 -5.47 -1.48
N ILE A 156 -17.79 -6.68 -1.33
CA ILE A 156 -17.47 -7.57 -0.20
C ILE A 156 -15.99 -7.96 -0.24
N LEU A 157 -15.48 -8.34 -1.42
CA LEU A 157 -14.08 -8.75 -1.58
C LEU A 157 -13.11 -7.62 -1.24
N LEU A 158 -13.43 -6.38 -1.63
CA LEU A 158 -12.65 -5.19 -1.28
C LEU A 158 -12.71 -4.88 0.22
N ALA A 159 -13.88 -5.06 0.86
CA ALA A 159 -14.03 -4.88 2.31
C ALA A 159 -13.21 -5.91 3.10
N VAL A 160 -13.24 -7.18 2.67
CA VAL A 160 -12.42 -8.25 3.26
C VAL A 160 -10.93 -7.97 3.06
N TYR A 161 -10.52 -7.50 1.88
CA TYR A 161 -9.15 -7.09 1.60
C TYR A 161 -8.68 -5.98 2.56
N HIS A 162 -9.47 -4.93 2.78
CA HIS A 162 -9.14 -3.87 3.75
C HIS A 162 -9.04 -4.42 5.18
N GLY A 163 -9.96 -5.30 5.58
CA GLY A 163 -9.89 -5.95 6.89
C GLY A 163 -8.61 -6.75 7.09
N ILE A 164 -8.22 -7.55 6.10
CA ILE A 164 -6.97 -8.34 6.15
C ILE A 164 -5.75 -7.42 6.19
N ILE A 165 -5.72 -6.36 5.37
CA ILE A 165 -4.61 -5.39 5.38
C ILE A 165 -4.47 -4.73 6.74
N ILE A 166 -5.57 -4.27 7.33
CA ILE A 166 -5.53 -3.64 8.66
C ILE A 166 -4.97 -4.62 9.68
N ILE A 167 -5.40 -5.89 9.66
CA ILE A 167 -4.85 -6.93 10.56
C ILE A 167 -3.35 -7.12 10.33
N VAL A 168 -2.89 -7.24 9.07
CA VAL A 168 -1.47 -7.43 8.75
C VAL A 168 -0.63 -6.22 9.19
N LEU A 169 -1.10 -5.00 8.94
CA LEU A 169 -0.41 -3.77 9.35
C LEU A 169 -0.38 -3.59 10.87
N VAL A 170 -1.48 -3.91 11.55
CA VAL A 170 -1.54 -3.89 13.02
C VAL A 170 -0.60 -4.94 13.60
N ASN A 171 -0.55 -6.15 13.04
CA ASN A 171 0.36 -7.20 13.50
C ASN A 171 1.84 -6.79 13.31
N MET A 172 2.14 -6.08 12.23
CA MET A 172 3.47 -5.52 11.98
C MET A 172 3.80 -4.37 12.96
N LEU A 173 2.83 -3.50 13.29
CA LEU A 173 3.00 -2.43 14.29
C LEU A 173 3.21 -3.00 15.70
N ILE A 174 2.45 -4.02 16.08
CA ILE A 174 2.59 -4.71 17.37
C ILE A 174 3.95 -5.40 17.46
N ALA A 175 4.41 -6.06 16.40
CA ALA A 175 5.71 -6.72 16.37
C ALA A 175 6.87 -5.71 16.57
N MET A 176 6.82 -4.56 15.89
CA MET A 176 7.82 -3.49 16.08
C MET A 176 7.81 -2.91 17.49
N MET A 177 6.62 -2.64 18.06
CA MET A 177 6.49 -2.15 19.43
C MET A 177 6.99 -3.18 20.44
N SER A 178 6.69 -4.47 20.24
CA SER A 178 7.10 -5.57 21.12
C SER A 178 8.62 -5.75 21.17
N HIS A 179 9.29 -5.73 20.01
CA HIS A 179 10.75 -5.83 19.95
C HIS A 179 11.44 -4.63 20.63
N SER A 180 10.85 -3.44 20.52
CA SER A 180 11.29 -2.25 21.26
C SER A 180 11.16 -2.44 22.78
N PHE A 181 10.03 -2.98 23.26
CA PHE A 181 9.81 -3.24 24.69
C PHE A 181 10.76 -4.30 25.26
N GLU A 182 11.04 -5.38 24.53
CA GLU A 182 12.03 -6.39 24.94
C GLU A 182 13.43 -5.78 25.08
N THR A 183 13.84 -4.92 24.15
CA THR A 183 15.14 -4.24 24.19
C THR A 183 15.27 -3.32 25.42
N ILE A 184 14.19 -2.63 25.79
CA ILE A 184 14.15 -1.76 26.97
C ILE A 184 14.18 -2.58 28.26
N GLN A 185 13.45 -3.70 28.33
CA GLN A 185 13.44 -4.58 29.50
C GLN A 185 14.80 -5.24 29.75
N VAL A 186 15.49 -5.66 28.68
CA VAL A 186 16.86 -6.22 28.78
C VAL A 186 17.83 -5.17 29.33
N SER A 187 17.77 -3.93 28.84
CA SER A 187 18.62 -2.84 29.35
C SER A 187 18.36 -2.53 30.83
N LEU A 188 17.10 -2.48 31.25
CA LEU A 188 16.73 -2.26 32.66
C LEU A 188 17.15 -3.42 33.56
N CYS A 189 16.99 -4.66 33.12
CA CYS A 189 17.41 -5.85 33.87
C CYS A 189 18.93 -5.89 34.06
N GLN A 190 19.69 -5.51 33.02
CA GLN A 190 21.15 -5.48 33.08
C GLN A 190 21.67 -4.37 34.00
N LEU A 191 21.02 -3.20 34.00
CA LEU A 191 21.28 -2.11 34.97
C LEU A 191 20.96 -2.54 36.41
N ALA A 192 19.83 -3.23 36.62
CA ALA A 192 19.45 -3.74 37.95
C ALA A 192 20.44 -4.79 38.48
N LEU A 193 20.89 -5.72 37.62
CA LEU A 193 21.91 -6.71 37.95
C LEU A 193 23.27 -6.08 38.30
N LEU A 194 23.68 -5.04 37.56
CA LEU A 194 24.91 -4.31 37.82
C LEU A 194 24.83 -3.53 39.14
N GLY A 195 23.68 -2.92 39.44
CA GLY A 195 23.41 -2.27 40.72
C GLY A 195 23.46 -3.24 41.90
N LEU A 196 22.86 -4.43 41.77
CA LEU A 196 22.92 -5.49 42.78
C LEU A 196 24.35 -6.04 42.95
N ALA A 197 25.10 -6.24 41.86
CA ALA A 197 26.48 -6.70 41.91
C ALA A 197 27.40 -5.68 42.61
N LEU A 198 27.24 -4.39 42.34
CA LEU A 198 27.97 -3.32 43.02
C LEU A 198 27.61 -3.23 44.51
N SER A 199 26.32 -3.33 44.85
CA SER A 199 25.87 -3.38 46.25
C SER A 199 26.47 -4.58 47.00
N SER A 200 26.51 -5.76 46.37
CA SER A 200 27.12 -6.96 46.98
C SER A 200 28.63 -6.80 47.22
N LYS A 201 29.36 -6.15 46.29
CA LYS A 201 30.78 -5.86 46.46
C LYS A 201 31.04 -4.87 47.59
N GLN A 202 30.24 -3.81 47.71
CA GLN A 202 30.36 -2.84 48.79
C GLN A 202 30.12 -3.47 50.17
N ILE A 203 29.14 -4.37 50.28
CA ILE A 203 28.87 -5.12 51.52
C ILE A 203 30.04 -6.07 51.85
N SER A 204 30.64 -6.70 50.85
CA SER A 204 31.81 -7.57 51.04
C SER A 204 33.07 -6.80 51.46
N ASP A 205 33.27 -5.57 50.97
CA ASP A 205 34.43 -4.75 51.33
C ASP A 205 34.31 -4.14 52.74
N TYR A 206 33.08 -3.89 53.23
CA TYR A 206 32.82 -3.42 54.60
C TYR A 206 32.85 -4.53 55.67
N SER A 207 32.88 -5.80 55.27
CA SER A 207 32.89 -6.97 56.16
C SER A 207 34.30 -7.46 56.51
N LYS A 208 35.36 -6.78 56.05
CA LYS A 208 36.75 -7.02 56.43
C LYS A 208 37.29 -5.86 57.27
#